data_AF-A0A0Q8B2E6-F1
#
_entry.id   AF-A0A0Q8B2E6-F1
#
_cell.length_a   1.000
_cell.length_b   1.000
_cell.length_c   1.000
_cell.angle_alpha   90.00
_cell.angle_beta   90.00
_cell.angle_gamma   90.00
#
_symmetry.space_group_name_H-M   'P 1'
#
loop_
_entity.id
_entity.type
_entity.pdbx_description
1 polymer ?
#
loop_
_entity_poly.entity_id
_entity_poly.type
_entity_poly.pdbx_seq_one_letter_code
_entity_poly.pdbx_strand_id
1 'polypeptide(L)'
;MLPYPQIDPVALAIGPLKIHWYGLMYLIGIGGAWWLASRRLNRFDPTWTKEKLSDMVFWMSMGVIVGGRLGYVLFYDLGAYLANPTLIFEVWKGGMSFHGGFIGVMLAALWFGKKNNKSFFQLMDFVAPMVPIGLGAGRIGNFINAELWGKATDVPWAMVFPTDPAQLARHPSQLYQFALEGVALFLILWLFSRKPRPTMAVSGMFALFYGIFRFIVEFVRVPDAQLGYLAWNWLTMGQVLCVPMILGGLFLIWLAYHRAPATPAAAV
;
A
#
# COMPACT_ATOMS: atom_id res chain seq x y z
N MET A 1 -12.71 20.18 -18.92
CA MET A 1 -12.94 18.79 -18.51
C MET A 1 -12.22 17.89 -19.49
N LEU A 2 -11.57 16.84 -18.99
CA LEU A 2 -10.91 15.84 -19.83
C LEU A 2 -11.84 14.64 -20.00
N PRO A 3 -11.99 14.09 -21.22
CA PRO A 3 -12.76 12.88 -21.41
C PRO A 3 -12.06 11.71 -20.71
N TYR A 4 -12.83 10.90 -19.98
CA TYR A 4 -12.31 9.65 -19.44
C TYR A 4 -12.06 8.67 -20.61
N PRO A 5 -10.88 8.04 -20.70
CA PRO A 5 -10.57 7.10 -21.77
C PRO A 5 -11.46 5.87 -21.69
N GLN A 6 -11.90 5.34 -22.83
CA GLN A 6 -12.62 4.07 -22.90
C GLN A 6 -11.61 2.92 -22.70
N ILE A 7 -11.54 2.38 -21.49
CA ILE A 7 -10.62 1.29 -21.12
C ILE A 7 -11.44 0.08 -20.73
N ASP A 8 -11.23 -1.05 -21.41
CA ASP A 8 -11.76 -2.34 -20.97
C ASP A 8 -10.97 -2.83 -19.74
N PRO A 9 -11.62 -3.10 -18.59
CA PRO A 9 -10.94 -3.63 -17.40
C PRO A 9 -10.34 -5.03 -17.63
N VAL A 10 -10.80 -5.78 -18.63
CA VAL A 10 -10.23 -7.05 -19.05
C VAL A 10 -9.06 -6.78 -20.00
N ALA A 11 -7.84 -7.10 -19.55
CA ALA A 11 -6.63 -6.94 -20.34
C ALA A 11 -6.51 -8.02 -21.42
N LEU A 12 -6.90 -9.25 -21.09
CA LEU A 12 -6.85 -10.39 -22.01
C LEU A 12 -7.94 -11.41 -21.64
N ALA A 13 -8.66 -11.91 -22.64
CA ALA A 13 -9.64 -12.97 -22.48
C ALA A 13 -9.20 -14.22 -23.26
N ILE A 14 -9.05 -15.35 -22.56
CA ILE A 14 -8.72 -16.66 -23.14
C ILE A 14 -9.86 -17.62 -22.78
N GLY A 15 -10.89 -17.68 -23.62
CA GLY A 15 -12.12 -18.43 -23.33
C GLY A 15 -12.77 -17.94 -22.02
N PRO A 16 -13.04 -18.82 -21.03
CA PRO A 16 -13.62 -18.42 -19.75
C PRO A 16 -12.64 -17.69 -18.82
N LEU A 17 -11.33 -17.75 -19.09
CA LEU A 17 -10.32 -17.11 -18.27
C LEU A 17 -10.17 -15.63 -18.67
N LYS A 18 -10.54 -14.72 -17.76
CA LYS A 18 -10.38 -13.27 -17.93
C LYS A 18 -9.26 -12.72 -17.06
N ILE A 19 -8.22 -12.21 -17.69
CA ILE A 19 -7.12 -11.52 -17.02
C ILE A 19 -7.46 -10.04 -16.96
N HIS A 20 -7.57 -9.50 -15.77
CA HIS A 20 -7.92 -8.10 -15.54
C HIS A 20 -6.67 -7.25 -15.35
N TRP A 21 -6.71 -6.00 -15.80
CA TRP A 21 -5.62 -5.03 -15.58
C TRP A 21 -5.26 -4.87 -14.11
N TYR A 22 -6.26 -4.93 -13.22
CA TYR A 22 -6.04 -4.85 -11.78
C TYR A 22 -5.10 -5.94 -11.26
N GLY A 23 -5.27 -7.19 -11.72
CA GLY A 23 -4.37 -8.30 -11.40
C GLY A 23 -2.96 -8.09 -11.97
N LEU A 24 -2.86 -7.58 -13.20
CA LEU A 24 -1.58 -7.24 -13.81
C LEU A 24 -0.86 -6.11 -13.06
N MET A 25 -1.58 -5.12 -12.53
CA MET A 25 -1.00 -4.06 -11.71
C MET A 25 -0.41 -4.60 -10.41
N TYR A 26 -1.03 -5.60 -9.78
CA TYR A 26 -0.41 -6.30 -8.65
C TYR A 26 0.88 -7.03 -9.04
N LEU A 27 0.90 -7.69 -10.20
CA LEU A 27 2.12 -8.34 -10.70
C LEU A 27 3.23 -7.32 -10.97
N ILE A 28 2.91 -6.15 -11.52
CA ILE A 28 3.87 -5.05 -11.71
C ILE A 28 4.37 -4.56 -10.35
N GLY A 29 3.48 -4.39 -9.36
CA GLY A 29 3.83 -3.99 -8.01
C GLY A 29 4.81 -4.95 -7.33
N ILE A 30 4.44 -6.23 -7.27
CA ILE A 30 5.23 -7.29 -6.61
C ILE A 30 6.51 -7.58 -7.38
N GLY A 31 6.43 -7.75 -8.70
CA GLY A 31 7.57 -8.03 -9.57
C GLY A 31 8.55 -6.87 -9.61
N GLY A 32 8.07 -5.62 -9.69
CA GLY A 32 8.89 -4.42 -9.63
C GLY A 32 9.59 -4.25 -8.27
N ALA A 33 8.86 -4.51 -7.18
CA ALA A 33 9.43 -4.52 -5.83
C ALA A 33 10.53 -5.58 -5.68
N TRP A 34 10.27 -6.82 -6.10
CA TRP A 34 11.26 -7.90 -6.09
C TRP A 34 12.49 -7.55 -6.93
N TRP A 35 12.30 -7.03 -8.14
CA TRP A 35 13.38 -6.67 -9.03
C TRP A 35 14.29 -5.59 -8.44
N LEU A 36 13.71 -4.51 -7.90
CA LEU A 36 14.51 -3.46 -7.25
C LEU A 36 15.14 -3.92 -5.94
N ALA A 37 14.45 -4.75 -5.15
CA ALA A 37 15.02 -5.35 -3.95
C ALA A 37 16.21 -6.25 -4.29
N SER A 38 16.14 -7.02 -5.38
CA SER A 38 17.23 -7.87 -5.83
C SER A 38 18.49 -7.08 -6.17
N ARG A 39 18.34 -5.86 -6.70
CA ARG A 39 19.46 -4.93 -6.98
C ARG A 39 20.10 -4.35 -5.73
N ARG A 40 19.38 -4.32 -4.60
CA ARG A 40 19.87 -3.81 -3.31
C ARG A 40 20.19 -4.92 -2.31
N LEU A 41 19.94 -6.18 -2.68
CA LEU A 41 20.03 -7.33 -1.78
C LEU A 41 21.41 -7.47 -1.16
N ASN A 42 22.47 -7.44 -1.96
CA ASN A 42 23.86 -7.60 -1.49
C ASN A 42 24.26 -6.50 -0.47
N ARG A 43 23.70 -5.29 -0.62
CA ARG A 43 23.94 -4.20 0.34
C ARG A 43 23.13 -4.36 1.63
N PHE A 44 21.95 -4.96 1.54
CA PHE A 44 21.11 -5.23 2.70
C PHE A 44 21.67 -6.39 3.54
N ASP A 45 22.00 -7.49 2.88
CA ASP A 45 22.67 -8.63 3.47
C ASP A 45 23.41 -9.43 2.38
N PRO A 46 24.75 -9.46 2.37
CA PRO A 46 25.52 -10.17 1.36
C PRO A 46 25.36 -11.69 1.43
N THR A 47 24.85 -12.23 2.54
CA THR A 47 24.59 -13.67 2.71
C THR A 47 23.23 -14.09 2.15
N TRP A 48 22.35 -13.14 1.80
CA TRP A 48 21.03 -13.46 1.27
C TRP A 48 21.07 -13.69 -0.23
N THR A 49 20.50 -14.82 -0.65
CA THR A 49 20.32 -15.15 -2.07
C THR A 49 19.01 -14.58 -2.61
N LYS A 50 18.86 -14.57 -3.94
CA LYS A 50 17.61 -14.11 -4.58
C LYS A 50 16.43 -15.02 -4.25
N GLU A 51 16.69 -16.30 -3.99
CA GLU A 51 15.69 -17.28 -3.54
C GLU A 51 15.16 -16.87 -2.17
N LYS A 52 16.04 -16.51 -1.23
CA LYS A 52 15.64 -16.01 0.08
C LYS A 52 14.84 -14.70 -0.01
N LEU A 53 15.20 -13.82 -0.95
CA LEU A 53 14.39 -12.64 -1.25
C LEU A 53 13.01 -13.00 -1.78
N SER A 54 12.91 -13.98 -2.69
CA SER A 54 11.64 -14.50 -3.20
C SER A 54 10.80 -15.11 -2.08
N ASP A 55 11.41 -15.85 -1.14
CA ASP A 55 10.72 -16.37 0.04
C ASP A 55 10.15 -15.24 0.89
N MET A 56 10.91 -14.17 1.11
CA MET A 56 10.43 -12.99 1.85
C MET A 56 9.20 -12.38 1.17
N VAL A 57 9.29 -12.14 -0.15
CA VAL A 57 8.19 -11.56 -0.93
C VAL A 57 6.96 -12.48 -0.91
N PHE A 58 7.16 -13.79 -1.02
CA PHE A 58 6.09 -14.78 -0.92
C PHE A 58 5.39 -14.71 0.45
N TRP A 59 6.14 -14.79 1.55
CA TRP A 59 5.57 -14.77 2.90
C TRP A 59 4.88 -13.44 3.22
N MET A 60 5.43 -12.30 2.78
CA MET A 60 4.77 -11.01 2.91
C MET A 60 3.47 -10.95 2.11
N SER A 61 3.46 -11.47 0.88
CA SER A 61 2.25 -11.55 0.03
C SER A 61 1.19 -12.44 0.65
N MET A 62 1.60 -13.59 1.20
CA MET A 62 0.70 -14.49 1.95
C MET A 62 0.14 -13.80 3.19
N GLY A 63 0.94 -12.99 3.90
CA GLY A 63 0.47 -12.14 4.99
C GLY A 63 -0.65 -11.20 4.56
N VAL A 64 -0.52 -10.53 3.41
CA VAL A 64 -1.58 -9.67 2.86
C VAL A 64 -2.84 -10.48 2.53
N ILE A 65 -2.69 -11.62 1.85
CA ILE A 65 -3.84 -12.42 1.40
C ILE A 65 -4.57 -13.05 2.59
N VAL A 66 -3.87 -13.77 3.45
CA VAL A 66 -4.45 -14.45 4.60
C VAL A 66 -4.98 -13.43 5.60
N GLY A 67 -4.19 -12.41 5.92
CA GLY A 67 -4.62 -11.34 6.82
C GLY A 67 -5.84 -10.61 6.29
N GLY A 68 -5.86 -10.30 4.98
CA GLY A 68 -6.98 -9.61 4.35
C GLY A 68 -8.25 -10.44 4.38
N ARG A 69 -8.14 -11.75 4.12
CA ARG A 69 -9.28 -12.67 4.19
C ARG A 69 -9.80 -12.79 5.61
N LEU A 70 -8.94 -13.11 6.57
CA LEU A 70 -9.33 -13.26 7.97
C LEU A 70 -9.88 -11.96 8.57
N GLY A 71 -9.28 -10.82 8.24
CA GLY A 71 -9.79 -9.52 8.67
C GLY A 71 -11.17 -9.21 8.09
N TYR A 72 -11.48 -9.65 6.87
CA TYR A 72 -12.83 -9.51 6.31
C TYR A 72 -13.83 -10.36 7.12
N VAL A 73 -13.50 -11.64 7.31
CA VAL A 73 -14.32 -12.58 8.07
C VAL A 73 -14.61 -12.05 9.48
N LEU A 74 -13.57 -11.65 10.21
CA LEU A 74 -13.70 -11.28 11.62
C LEU A 74 -14.40 -9.92 11.82
N PHE A 75 -14.13 -8.94 10.95
CA PHE A 75 -14.61 -7.57 11.18
C PHE A 75 -15.90 -7.22 10.44
N TYR A 76 -16.25 -7.96 9.38
CA TYR A 76 -17.36 -7.57 8.51
C TYR A 76 -18.47 -8.62 8.39
N ASP A 77 -18.16 -9.92 8.43
CA ASP A 77 -19.15 -10.95 8.09
C ASP A 77 -18.99 -12.27 8.85
N LEU A 78 -18.69 -12.21 10.15
CA LEU A 78 -18.38 -13.41 10.94
C LEU A 78 -19.52 -14.45 10.92
N GLY A 79 -20.78 -13.99 10.95
CA GLY A 79 -21.95 -14.86 10.95
C GLY A 79 -22.05 -15.76 9.71
N ALA A 80 -21.81 -15.22 8.51
CA ALA A 80 -21.87 -16.00 7.28
C ALA A 80 -20.80 -17.10 7.23
N TYR A 81 -19.60 -16.83 7.73
CA TYR A 81 -18.49 -17.79 7.71
C TYR A 81 -18.58 -18.84 8.82
N LEU A 82 -19.26 -18.52 9.94
CA LEU A 82 -19.63 -19.54 10.92
C LEU A 82 -20.70 -20.49 10.37
N ALA A 83 -21.66 -19.96 9.61
CA ALA A 83 -22.70 -20.76 8.97
C ALA A 83 -22.16 -21.62 7.82
N ASN A 84 -21.18 -21.11 7.05
CA ASN A 84 -20.52 -21.86 5.99
C ASN A 84 -19.00 -21.60 5.96
N PRO A 85 -18.20 -22.41 6.67
CA PRO A 85 -16.75 -22.21 6.75
C PRO A 85 -16.01 -22.34 5.41
N THR A 86 -16.58 -23.04 4.42
CA THR A 86 -15.93 -23.20 3.11
C THR A 86 -15.82 -21.88 2.32
N LEU A 87 -16.64 -20.88 2.67
CA LEU A 87 -16.55 -19.54 2.12
C LEU A 87 -15.14 -18.96 2.26
N ILE A 88 -14.36 -19.34 3.28
CA ILE A 88 -13.00 -18.81 3.47
C ILE A 88 -12.10 -19.00 2.24
N PHE A 89 -12.30 -20.06 1.46
CA PHE A 89 -11.50 -20.38 0.27
C PHE A 89 -11.97 -19.67 -1.00
N GLU A 90 -13.19 -19.13 -1.00
CA GLU A 90 -13.81 -18.49 -2.15
C GLU A 90 -13.34 -17.04 -2.36
N VAL A 91 -12.01 -16.84 -2.42
CA VAL A 91 -11.38 -15.51 -2.52
C VAL A 91 -11.73 -14.76 -3.81
N TRP A 92 -12.16 -15.48 -4.86
CA TRP A 92 -12.61 -14.91 -6.12
C TRP A 92 -13.96 -14.19 -6.02
N LYS A 93 -14.74 -14.44 -4.96
CA LYS A 93 -15.99 -13.69 -4.68
C LYS A 93 -15.73 -12.34 -3.99
N GLY A 94 -14.46 -11.94 -3.85
CA GLY A 94 -14.07 -10.77 -3.07
C GLY A 94 -14.05 -11.07 -1.56
N GLY A 95 -14.28 -10.05 -0.73
CA GLY A 95 -14.24 -10.17 0.73
C GLY A 95 -12.82 -10.14 1.29
N MET A 96 -12.15 -9.01 1.10
CA MET A 96 -10.79 -8.75 1.58
C MET A 96 -10.76 -7.45 2.38
N SER A 97 -10.18 -7.49 3.58
CA SER A 97 -10.01 -6.34 4.46
C SER A 97 -8.63 -5.71 4.27
N PHE A 98 -8.58 -4.41 4.02
CA PHE A 98 -7.31 -3.67 3.99
C PHE A 98 -6.59 -3.76 5.34
N HIS A 99 -7.29 -3.51 6.44
CA HIS A 99 -6.72 -3.56 7.80
C HIS A 99 -6.19 -4.95 8.13
N GLY A 100 -6.95 -5.99 7.77
CA GLY A 100 -6.52 -7.37 7.93
C GLY A 100 -5.24 -7.65 7.14
N GLY A 101 -5.18 -7.22 5.87
CA GLY A 101 -4.01 -7.41 5.01
C GLY A 101 -2.78 -6.67 5.54
N PHE A 102 -2.97 -5.44 6.03
CA PHE A 102 -1.92 -4.65 6.67
C PHE A 102 -1.36 -5.34 7.92
N ILE A 103 -2.22 -5.78 8.84
CA ILE A 103 -1.79 -6.52 10.04
C ILE A 103 -1.06 -7.81 9.64
N GLY A 104 -1.62 -8.56 8.69
CA GLY A 104 -1.05 -9.81 8.21
C GLY A 104 0.36 -9.64 7.63
N VAL A 105 0.61 -8.61 6.82
CA VAL A 105 1.96 -8.36 6.28
C VAL A 105 2.93 -7.87 7.35
N MET A 106 2.48 -7.08 8.34
CA MET A 106 3.33 -6.67 9.47
C MET A 106 3.76 -7.89 10.31
N LEU A 107 2.83 -8.82 10.58
CA LEU A 107 3.14 -10.07 11.29
C LEU A 107 4.06 -10.97 10.47
N ALA A 108 3.84 -11.09 9.16
CA ALA A 108 4.72 -11.84 8.27
C ALA A 108 6.15 -11.26 8.25
N ALA A 109 6.28 -9.93 8.19
CA ALA A 109 7.58 -9.25 8.26
C ALA A 109 8.27 -9.50 9.60
N LEU A 110 7.55 -9.40 10.72
CA LEU A 110 8.09 -9.64 12.06
C LEU A 110 8.57 -11.09 12.22
N TRP A 111 7.75 -12.06 11.80
CA TRP A 111 8.09 -13.48 11.85
C TRP A 111 9.28 -13.82 10.94
N PHE A 112 9.25 -13.36 9.68
CA PHE A 112 10.32 -13.60 8.72
C PHE A 112 11.64 -12.97 9.18
N GLY A 113 11.59 -11.76 9.75
CA GLY A 113 12.76 -11.10 10.32
C GLY A 113 13.37 -11.90 11.45
N LYS A 114 12.55 -12.29 12.43
CA LYS A 114 13.00 -13.10 13.58
C LYS A 114 13.65 -14.42 13.13
N LYS A 115 13.02 -15.12 12.18
CA LYS A 115 13.56 -16.39 11.64
C LYS A 115 14.90 -16.21 10.93
N ASN A 116 15.21 -15.00 10.45
CA ASN A 116 16.39 -14.71 9.64
C ASN A 116 17.37 -13.73 10.30
N ASN A 117 17.33 -13.59 11.63
CA ASN A 117 18.22 -12.72 12.42
C ASN A 117 18.19 -11.25 11.97
N LYS A 118 17.02 -10.76 11.55
CA LYS A 118 16.78 -9.35 11.25
C LYS A 118 15.71 -8.80 12.17
N SER A 119 15.94 -7.60 12.69
CA SER A 119 14.88 -6.85 13.37
C SER A 119 13.78 -6.46 12.39
N PHE A 120 12.57 -6.27 12.92
CA PHE A 120 11.42 -5.82 12.14
C PHE A 120 11.74 -4.56 11.31
N PHE A 121 12.34 -3.54 11.94
CA PHE A 121 12.65 -2.29 11.25
C PHE A 121 13.79 -2.40 10.24
N GLN A 122 14.72 -3.35 10.38
CA GLN A 122 15.71 -3.61 9.32
C GLN A 122 15.02 -4.12 8.04
N LEU A 123 14.04 -5.02 8.17
CA LEU A 123 13.26 -5.47 7.02
C LEU A 123 12.36 -4.38 6.47
N MET A 124 11.67 -3.64 7.35
CA MET A 124 10.81 -2.56 6.90
C MET A 124 11.58 -1.45 6.18
N ASP A 125 12.76 -1.06 6.68
CA ASP A 125 13.61 -0.08 5.99
C ASP A 125 14.10 -0.57 4.63
N PHE A 126 14.32 -1.89 4.48
CA PHE A 126 14.72 -2.49 3.21
C PHE A 126 13.57 -2.50 2.19
N VAL A 127 12.35 -2.81 2.63
CA VAL A 127 11.17 -2.97 1.75
C VAL A 127 10.45 -1.65 1.49
N ALA A 128 10.45 -0.71 2.43
CA ALA A 128 9.69 0.55 2.34
C ALA A 128 9.92 1.35 1.05
N PRO A 129 11.14 1.47 0.47
CA PRO A 129 11.34 2.17 -0.80
C PRO A 129 10.68 1.51 -2.01
N MET A 130 10.25 0.24 -1.90
CA MET A 130 9.64 -0.53 -2.99
C MET A 130 8.11 -0.54 -2.88
N VAL A 131 7.56 -0.30 -1.68
CA VAL A 131 6.11 -0.23 -1.43
C VAL A 131 5.38 0.74 -2.37
N PRO A 132 5.90 1.95 -2.66
CA PRO A 132 5.22 2.90 -3.55
C PRO A 132 4.97 2.39 -4.97
N ILE A 133 5.72 1.37 -5.45
CA ILE A 133 5.48 0.75 -6.76
C ILE A 133 4.13 0.03 -6.75
N GLY A 134 3.86 -0.74 -5.70
CA GLY A 134 2.58 -1.41 -5.50
C GLY A 134 1.44 -0.42 -5.28
N LEU A 135 1.68 0.63 -4.48
CA LEU A 135 0.68 1.69 -4.27
C LEU A 135 0.33 2.38 -5.59
N GLY A 136 1.32 2.84 -6.35
CA GLY A 136 1.13 3.49 -7.64
C GLY A 136 0.41 2.59 -8.65
N ALA A 137 0.87 1.35 -8.81
CA ALA A 137 0.24 0.39 -9.72
C ALA A 137 -1.22 0.12 -9.31
N GLY A 138 -1.50 -0.05 -8.02
CA GLY A 138 -2.87 -0.20 -7.52
C GLY A 138 -3.77 0.99 -7.88
N ARG A 139 -3.26 2.22 -7.79
CA ARG A 139 -4.02 3.43 -8.15
C ARG A 139 -4.26 3.57 -9.64
N ILE A 140 -3.33 3.12 -10.49
CA ILE A 140 -3.58 2.98 -11.92
C ILE A 140 -4.64 1.91 -12.18
N GLY A 141 -4.61 0.80 -11.45
CA GLY A 141 -5.66 -0.22 -11.49
C GLY A 141 -7.04 0.35 -11.15
N ASN A 142 -7.14 1.15 -10.07
CA ASN A 142 -8.41 1.81 -9.71
C ASN A 142 -8.85 2.79 -10.80
N PHE A 143 -7.91 3.53 -11.39
CA PHE A 143 -8.21 4.43 -12.49
C PHE A 143 -8.79 3.67 -13.69
N ILE A 144 -8.15 2.58 -14.12
CA ILE A 144 -8.63 1.71 -15.23
C ILE A 144 -10.03 1.15 -14.96
N ASN A 145 -10.27 0.69 -13.74
CA ASN A 145 -11.60 0.20 -13.30
C ASN A 145 -12.63 1.32 -13.11
N ALA A 146 -12.25 2.58 -13.31
CA ALA A 146 -13.05 3.76 -13.02
C ALA A 146 -13.61 3.79 -11.59
N GLU A 147 -12.89 3.27 -10.59
CA GLU A 147 -13.36 3.21 -9.19
C GLU A 147 -12.57 4.17 -8.29
N LEU A 148 -13.13 4.53 -7.13
CA LEU A 148 -12.50 5.42 -6.13
C LEU A 148 -12.18 6.84 -6.65
N TRP A 149 -13.05 7.37 -7.50
CA TRP A 149 -13.03 8.77 -7.92
C TRP A 149 -13.33 9.74 -6.76
N GLY A 150 -13.01 11.02 -6.96
CA GLY A 150 -13.10 12.04 -5.92
C GLY A 150 -14.43 12.80 -5.90
N LYS A 151 -14.46 13.91 -5.16
CA LYS A 151 -15.61 14.82 -5.09
C LYS A 151 -15.90 15.46 -6.46
N ALA A 152 -17.16 15.86 -6.66
CA ALA A 152 -17.55 16.67 -7.80
C ALA A 152 -16.80 18.02 -7.78
N THR A 153 -16.43 18.53 -8.95
CA THR A 153 -15.54 19.68 -9.08
C THR A 153 -15.58 20.26 -10.49
N ASP A 154 -15.20 21.53 -10.62
CA ASP A 154 -15.18 22.27 -11.89
C ASP A 154 -13.76 22.53 -12.41
N VAL A 155 -12.73 21.93 -11.80
CA VAL A 155 -11.34 22.09 -12.25
C VAL A 155 -11.16 21.62 -13.71
N PRO A 156 -10.25 22.23 -14.49
CA PRO A 156 -10.20 21.99 -15.94
C PRO A 156 -9.86 20.54 -16.33
N TRP A 157 -9.19 19.79 -15.46
CA TRP A 157 -8.84 18.37 -15.61
C TRP A 157 -9.82 17.40 -14.94
N ALA A 158 -10.99 17.86 -14.49
CA ALA A 158 -12.05 16.99 -13.99
C ALA A 158 -12.50 16.01 -15.09
N MET A 159 -12.89 14.80 -14.67
CA MET A 159 -13.32 13.71 -15.55
C MET A 159 -14.70 13.19 -15.14
N VAL A 160 -15.52 12.83 -16.12
CA VAL A 160 -16.78 12.08 -15.88
C VAL A 160 -16.46 10.60 -15.99
N PHE A 161 -16.68 9.86 -14.90
CA PHE A 161 -16.36 8.44 -14.83
C PHE A 161 -17.56 7.59 -15.27
N PRO A 162 -17.37 6.55 -16.11
CA PRO A 162 -18.46 5.68 -16.58
C PRO A 162 -19.26 4.99 -15.46
N THR A 163 -18.61 4.73 -14.32
CA THR A 163 -19.19 4.06 -13.15
C THR A 163 -19.83 5.03 -12.16
N ASP A 164 -19.73 6.34 -12.36
CA ASP A 164 -20.38 7.33 -11.49
C ASP A 164 -21.88 7.40 -11.81
N PRO A 165 -22.78 6.96 -10.91
CA PRO A 165 -24.22 7.00 -11.19
C PRO A 165 -24.75 8.43 -11.39
N ALA A 166 -24.07 9.43 -10.84
CA ALA A 166 -24.47 10.83 -10.97
C ALA A 166 -23.92 11.51 -12.23
N GLN A 167 -23.01 10.85 -12.98
CA GLN A 167 -22.34 11.38 -14.17
C GLN A 167 -21.78 12.80 -13.98
N LEU A 168 -21.23 13.07 -12.79
CA LEU A 168 -20.65 14.37 -12.45
C LEU A 168 -19.19 14.45 -12.87
N ALA A 169 -18.73 15.66 -13.17
CA ALA A 169 -17.30 15.93 -13.34
C ALA A 169 -16.62 15.84 -11.96
N ARG A 170 -15.63 14.95 -11.83
CA ARG A 170 -14.98 14.63 -10.56
C ARG A 170 -13.48 14.75 -10.61
N HIS A 171 -12.89 14.94 -9.45
CA HIS A 171 -11.45 14.81 -9.27
C HIS A 171 -11.01 13.37 -9.61
N PRO A 172 -10.05 13.15 -10.53
CA PRO A 172 -9.41 11.86 -10.71
C PRO A 172 -8.42 11.58 -9.56
N SER A 173 -8.94 11.42 -8.34
CA SER A 173 -8.15 11.24 -7.11
C SER A 173 -7.23 10.03 -7.14
N GLN A 174 -7.51 9.04 -7.99
CA GLN A 174 -6.63 7.90 -8.24
C GLN A 174 -5.31 8.38 -8.86
N LEU A 175 -5.36 9.30 -9.83
CA LEU A 175 -4.17 9.87 -10.46
C LEU A 175 -3.37 10.75 -9.49
N TYR A 176 -4.03 11.43 -8.56
CA TYR A 176 -3.35 12.21 -7.52
C TYR A 176 -2.60 11.29 -6.55
N GLN A 177 -3.22 10.17 -6.15
CA GLN A 177 -2.56 9.15 -5.32
C GLN A 177 -1.44 8.45 -6.08
N PHE A 178 -1.60 8.15 -7.37
CA PHE A 178 -0.53 7.63 -8.20
C PHE A 178 0.68 8.59 -8.22
N ALA A 179 0.43 9.89 -8.43
CA ALA A 179 1.50 10.89 -8.46
C ALA A 179 2.17 11.06 -7.09
N LEU A 180 1.42 11.11 -6.01
CA LEU A 180 1.94 11.38 -4.66
C LEU A 180 2.40 10.10 -3.94
N GLU A 181 1.48 9.18 -3.66
CA GLU A 181 1.74 7.93 -2.93
C GLU A 181 2.53 6.90 -3.75
N GLY A 182 2.49 7.00 -5.08
CA GLY A 182 3.30 6.19 -6.00
C GLY A 182 4.62 6.87 -6.36
N VAL A 183 4.58 7.82 -7.30
CA VAL A 183 5.78 8.39 -7.92
C VAL A 183 6.60 9.25 -6.95
N ALA A 184 5.99 10.25 -6.30
CA ALA A 184 6.73 11.15 -5.42
C ALA A 184 7.28 10.41 -4.20
N LEU A 185 6.47 9.56 -3.56
CA LEU A 185 6.91 8.74 -2.44
C LEU A 185 8.03 7.77 -2.83
N PHE A 186 7.93 7.13 -4.00
CA PHE A 186 9.01 6.30 -4.54
C PHE A 186 10.30 7.10 -4.67
N LEU A 187 10.26 8.27 -5.31
CA LEU A 187 11.44 9.10 -5.50
C LEU A 187 12.07 9.53 -4.17
N ILE A 188 11.25 10.00 -3.23
CA ILE A 188 11.70 10.40 -1.89
C ILE A 188 12.43 9.24 -1.20
N LEU A 189 11.79 8.08 -1.09
CA LEU A 189 12.35 6.94 -0.38
C LEU A 189 13.54 6.34 -1.12
N TRP A 190 13.44 6.18 -2.43
CA TRP A 190 14.50 5.62 -3.26
C TRP A 190 15.76 6.46 -3.19
N LEU A 191 15.64 7.80 -3.25
CA LEU A 191 16.75 8.75 -3.12
C LEU A 191 17.30 8.79 -1.69
N PHE A 192 16.41 8.89 -0.68
CA PHE A 192 16.80 8.98 0.73
C PHE A 192 17.63 7.76 1.18
N SER A 193 17.21 6.57 0.74
CA SER A 193 17.85 5.28 1.05
C SER A 193 19.04 4.93 0.15
N ARG A 194 19.48 5.81 -0.77
CA ARG A 194 20.73 5.58 -1.53
C ARG A 194 21.97 5.64 -0.64
N LYS A 195 21.92 6.37 0.47
CA LYS A 195 23.01 6.44 1.47
C LYS A 195 22.65 5.56 2.69
N PRO A 196 23.64 5.02 3.43
CA PRO A 196 23.36 4.30 4.67
C PRO A 196 22.56 5.20 5.62
N ARG A 197 21.51 4.63 6.23
CA ARG A 197 20.65 5.33 7.19
C ARG A 197 20.53 4.48 8.45
N PRO A 198 20.40 5.10 9.63
CA PRO A 198 20.12 4.35 10.85
C PRO A 198 18.76 3.64 10.73
N THR A 199 18.66 2.45 11.33
CA THR A 199 17.43 1.66 11.37
C THR A 199 16.25 2.50 11.89
N MET A 200 15.07 2.33 11.31
CA MET A 200 13.81 3.08 11.47
C MET A 200 13.72 4.38 10.66
N ALA A 201 14.83 4.95 10.16
CA ALA A 201 14.76 6.23 9.47
C ALA A 201 13.98 6.14 8.14
N VAL A 202 14.15 5.05 7.38
CA VAL A 202 13.47 4.88 6.08
C VAL A 202 11.99 4.56 6.28
N SER A 203 11.66 3.70 7.26
CA SER A 203 10.28 3.40 7.65
C SER A 203 9.56 4.65 8.18
N GLY A 204 10.24 5.47 9.00
CA GLY A 204 9.71 6.73 9.49
C GLY A 204 9.46 7.73 8.36
N MET A 205 10.38 7.79 7.38
CA MET A 205 10.21 8.61 6.17
C MET A 205 9.00 8.16 5.34
N PHE A 206 8.79 6.85 5.21
CA PHE A 206 7.61 6.30 4.54
C PHE A 206 6.33 6.73 5.25
N ALA A 207 6.23 6.49 6.57
CA ALA A 207 5.04 6.83 7.35
C ALA A 207 4.71 8.32 7.32
N LEU A 208 5.74 9.16 7.43
CA LEU A 208 5.61 10.62 7.37
C LEU A 208 5.04 11.08 6.03
N PHE A 209 5.71 10.76 4.92
CA PHE A 209 5.31 11.26 3.61
C PHE A 209 4.04 10.59 3.08
N TYR A 210 3.83 9.31 3.36
CA TYR A 210 2.56 8.66 3.04
C TYR A 210 1.41 9.36 3.78
N GLY A 211 1.56 9.61 5.09
CA GLY A 211 0.55 10.33 5.88
C GLY A 211 0.27 11.74 5.35
N ILE A 212 1.32 12.51 5.00
CA ILE A 212 1.17 13.85 4.41
C ILE A 212 0.40 13.78 3.08
N PHE A 213 0.84 12.93 2.16
CA PHE A 213 0.21 12.80 0.84
C PHE A 213 -1.23 12.36 0.94
N ARG A 214 -1.49 11.37 1.80
CA ARG A 214 -2.83 10.87 2.05
C ARG A 214 -3.73 11.96 2.63
N PHE A 215 -3.24 12.73 3.60
CA PHE A 215 -3.97 13.85 4.19
C PHE A 215 -4.35 14.91 3.14
N ILE A 216 -3.42 15.24 2.22
CA ILE A 216 -3.66 16.20 1.13
C ILE A 216 -4.71 15.67 0.15
N VAL A 217 -4.59 14.42 -0.30
CA VAL A 217 -5.54 13.81 -1.25
C VAL A 217 -6.94 13.74 -0.66
N GLU A 218 -7.06 13.52 0.64
CA GLU A 218 -8.34 13.32 1.29
C GLU A 218 -9.26 14.56 1.22
N PHE A 219 -8.71 15.77 1.02
CA PHE A 219 -9.51 16.97 0.74
C PHE A 219 -10.38 16.84 -0.52
N VAL A 220 -9.95 16.06 -1.50
CA VAL A 220 -10.67 15.85 -2.76
C VAL A 220 -11.38 14.50 -2.82
N ARG A 221 -11.28 13.65 -1.77
CA ARG A 221 -11.95 12.34 -1.72
C ARG A 221 -13.30 12.43 -1.04
N VAL A 222 -14.24 11.59 -1.49
CA VAL A 222 -15.53 11.45 -0.81
C VAL A 222 -15.29 10.68 0.49
N PRO A 223 -15.73 11.20 1.65
CA PRO A 223 -15.64 10.45 2.91
C PRO A 223 -16.53 9.21 2.86
N ASP A 224 -16.21 8.21 3.68
CA ASP A 224 -17.04 7.01 3.78
C ASP A 224 -18.47 7.39 4.19
N ALA A 225 -19.47 6.88 3.47
CA ALA A 225 -20.87 7.27 3.65
C ALA A 225 -21.38 7.13 5.09
N GLN A 226 -20.87 6.12 5.81
CA GLN A 226 -21.18 5.82 7.21
C GLN A 226 -20.62 6.83 8.23
N LEU A 227 -19.52 7.53 7.89
CA LEU A 227 -18.85 8.46 8.81
C LEU A 227 -19.07 9.92 8.42
N GLY A 228 -19.21 10.21 7.13
CA GLY A 228 -19.35 11.59 6.64
C GLY A 228 -18.16 12.47 7.05
N TYR A 229 -18.42 13.77 7.25
CA TYR A 229 -17.45 14.70 7.80
C TYR A 229 -17.56 14.73 9.32
N LEU A 230 -16.41 14.65 10.00
CA LEU A 230 -16.33 14.57 11.45
C LEU A 230 -16.40 15.94 12.13
N ALA A 231 -15.76 16.95 11.53
CA ALA A 231 -15.69 18.28 12.12
C ALA A 231 -15.66 19.38 11.06
N TRP A 232 -16.43 20.45 11.32
CA TRP A 232 -16.52 21.68 10.51
C TRP A 232 -16.68 21.46 8.99
N ASN A 233 -17.34 20.36 8.58
CA ASN A 233 -17.58 20.00 7.18
C ASN A 233 -16.34 19.90 6.27
N TRP A 234 -15.15 19.71 6.84
CA TRP A 234 -13.91 19.51 6.06
C TRP A 234 -13.10 18.30 6.53
N LEU A 235 -13.17 17.94 7.81
CA LEU A 235 -12.36 16.88 8.40
C LEU A 235 -12.97 15.49 8.11
N THR A 236 -12.19 14.57 7.53
CA THR A 236 -12.61 13.17 7.34
C THR A 236 -11.88 12.22 8.30
N MET A 237 -12.43 11.02 8.52
CA MET A 237 -11.73 9.97 9.28
C MET A 237 -10.39 9.59 8.63
N GLY A 238 -10.31 9.63 7.30
CA GLY A 238 -9.06 9.43 6.57
C GLY A 238 -7.96 10.41 6.99
N GLN A 239 -8.30 11.70 7.16
CA GLN A 239 -7.37 12.71 7.65
C GLN A 239 -6.94 12.48 9.10
N VAL A 240 -7.88 12.10 9.97
CA VAL A 240 -7.60 11.77 11.37
C VAL A 240 -6.61 10.61 11.46
N LEU A 241 -6.80 9.56 10.66
CA LEU A 241 -5.90 8.40 10.62
C LEU A 241 -4.50 8.72 10.06
N CYS A 242 -4.35 9.79 9.27
CA CYS A 242 -3.04 10.24 8.80
C CYS A 242 -2.20 10.88 9.91
N VAL A 243 -2.83 11.52 10.90
CA VAL A 243 -2.11 12.24 11.97
C VAL A 243 -1.21 11.30 12.79
N PRO A 244 -1.68 10.14 13.31
CA PRO A 244 -0.82 9.16 13.97
C PRO A 244 0.32 8.65 13.08
N MET A 245 0.09 8.49 11.77
CA MET A 245 1.15 8.08 10.84
C MET A 245 2.23 9.15 10.70
N ILE A 246 1.84 10.42 10.58
CA ILE A 246 2.76 11.56 10.50
C ILE A 246 3.58 11.67 11.78
N LEU A 247 2.93 11.66 12.94
CA LEU A 247 3.59 11.77 14.24
C LEU A 247 4.48 10.55 14.51
N GLY A 248 4.00 9.34 14.19
CA GLY A 248 4.79 8.11 14.28
C GLY A 248 6.01 8.13 13.36
N GLY A 249 5.87 8.65 12.15
CA GLY A 249 6.97 8.83 11.20
C GLY A 249 8.05 9.78 11.73
N LEU A 250 7.64 10.95 12.25
CA LEU A 250 8.53 11.91 12.90
C LEU A 250 9.24 11.30 14.11
N PHE A 251 8.50 10.57 14.95
CA PHE A 251 9.04 9.90 16.13
C PHE A 251 10.08 8.83 15.75
N LEU A 252 9.80 8.01 14.74
CA LEU A 252 10.74 6.99 14.26
C LEU A 252 12.03 7.61 13.70
N ILE A 253 11.92 8.71 12.94
CA ILE A 253 13.08 9.44 12.43
C ILE A 253 13.89 10.02 13.59
N TRP A 254 13.23 10.69 14.55
CA TRP A 254 13.88 11.23 15.73
C TRP A 254 14.63 10.14 16.50
N LEU A 255 13.96 9.01 16.79
CA LEU A 255 14.54 7.89 17.49
C LEU A 255 15.73 7.26 16.74
N ALA A 256 15.64 7.14 15.41
CA ALA A 256 16.70 6.59 14.57
C ALA A 256 18.00 7.40 14.67
N TYR A 257 17.90 8.72 14.76
CA TYR A 257 19.05 9.63 14.80
C TYR A 257 19.54 9.98 16.21
N HIS A 258 18.73 9.73 17.25
CA HIS A 258 19.10 9.98 18.65
C HIS A 258 19.52 8.71 19.41
N ARG A 259 19.35 7.52 18.81
CA ARG A 259 19.97 6.31 19.35
C ARG A 259 21.48 6.37 19.12
N ALA A 260 22.26 6.09 20.17
CA ALA A 260 23.69 5.85 20.03
C ALA A 260 23.90 4.76 18.97
N PRO A 261 24.90 4.89 18.08
CA PRO A 261 25.21 3.85 17.11
C PRO A 261 25.38 2.54 17.87
N ALA A 262 24.64 1.51 17.45
CA ALA A 262 24.78 0.19 18.06
C ALA A 262 26.26 -0.21 17.97
N THR A 263 26.91 -0.35 19.12
CA THR A 263 28.26 -0.91 19.21
C THR A 263 28.24 -2.22 18.42
N PRO A 264 29.12 -2.41 17.42
CA PRO A 264 29.20 -3.69 16.74
C PRO A 264 29.38 -4.75 17.82
N ALA A 265 28.47 -5.73 17.87
CA ALA A 265 28.67 -6.88 18.73
C ALA A 265 30.04 -7.45 18.38
N ALA A 266 30.97 -7.43 19.33
CA ALA A 266 32.29 -8.00 19.15
C ALA A 266 32.09 -9.45 18.67
N ALA A 267 32.64 -9.76 17.49
CA ALA A 267 32.73 -11.13 17.05
C ALA A 267 33.58 -11.87 18.10
N VAL A 268 32.94 -12.80 18.82
CA VAL A 268 33.61 -13.80 19.65
C VAL A 268 33.65 -15.09 18.84
#